data_AF-A0A9D8RT14-F1
#
_entry.id   AF-A0A9D8RT14-F1
#
_cell.length_a   1.000
_cell.length_b   1.000
_cell.length_c   1.000
_cell.angle_alpha   90.00
_cell.angle_beta   90.00
_cell.angle_gamma   90.00
#
_symmetry.space_group_name_H-M   'P 1'
#
loop_
_entity.id
_entity.type
_entity.pdbx_description
1 polymer ?
#
loop_
_entity_poly.entity_id
_entity_poly.type
_entity_poly.pdbx_seq_one_letter_code
_entity_poly.pdbx_strand_id
1 'polypeptide(L)'
;MFTMKRIKELKNQLGDKYFFCRPMSDRDIFLLQRKPPQNFAETVVASLTVGCVKIEATLFKNKEKLSLCYDVFVKDTPDSDEWICYETPTDTVKLKETEMLFVLDRIVSENGLSYTECCFEKLDGKVISPVDKTSE
;
A
#
# COMPACT_ATOMS: atom_id res chain seq x y z
N MET A 1 19.89 9.12 -9.38
CA MET A 1 19.55 10.54 -9.68
C MET A 1 18.16 10.70 -10.32
N PHE A 2 17.70 9.75 -11.14
CA PHE A 2 16.39 9.79 -11.82
C PHE A 2 15.16 9.80 -10.89
N THR A 3 15.20 9.06 -9.77
CA THR A 3 14.05 8.92 -8.86
C THR A 3 13.64 10.24 -8.19
N MET A 4 14.60 11.12 -7.88
CA MET A 4 14.29 12.44 -7.28
C MET A 4 13.56 13.37 -8.25
N LYS A 5 13.89 13.30 -9.55
CA LYS A 5 13.17 14.04 -10.59
C LYS A 5 11.73 13.53 -10.69
N ARG A 6 11.54 12.21 -10.67
CA ARG A 6 10.23 11.57 -10.71
C ARG A 6 9.35 11.96 -9.54
N ILE A 7 9.88 11.98 -8.32
CA ILE A 7 9.16 12.47 -7.12
C ILE A 7 8.66 13.90 -7.35
N LYS A 8 9.52 14.78 -7.86
CA LYS A 8 9.16 16.19 -8.10
C LYS A 8 8.06 16.32 -9.16
N GLU A 9 8.15 15.56 -10.25
CA GLU A 9 7.13 15.51 -11.30
C GLU A 9 5.78 15.05 -10.74
N LEU A 10 5.77 13.96 -9.96
CA LEU A 10 4.56 13.42 -9.35
C LEU A 10 3.94 14.36 -8.32
N LYS A 11 4.75 14.99 -7.46
CA LYS A 11 4.26 16.01 -6.51
C LYS A 11 3.62 17.19 -7.24
N ASN A 12 4.23 17.66 -8.34
CA ASN A 12 3.67 18.75 -9.14
C ASN A 12 2.35 18.34 -9.83
N GLN A 13 2.26 17.10 -10.31
CA GLN A 13 1.08 16.60 -11.03
C GLN A 13 -0.09 16.28 -10.10
N LEU A 14 0.19 15.70 -8.93
CA LEU A 14 -0.83 15.13 -8.04
C LEU A 14 -1.18 16.03 -6.85
N GLY A 15 -0.34 17.03 -6.55
CA GLY A 15 -0.52 17.91 -5.39
C GLY A 15 -0.68 17.10 -4.11
N ASP A 16 -1.77 17.35 -3.38
CA ASP A 16 -2.07 16.69 -2.10
C ASP A 16 -2.39 15.20 -2.21
N LYS A 17 -2.62 14.70 -3.43
CA LYS A 17 -2.77 13.25 -3.69
C LYS A 17 -1.42 12.52 -3.70
N TYR A 18 -0.30 13.23 -3.60
CA TYR A 18 1.02 12.65 -3.32
C TYR A 18 1.39 12.92 -1.87
N PHE A 19 1.60 11.87 -1.07
CA PHE A 19 1.96 12.02 0.33
C PHE A 19 2.90 10.92 0.80
N PHE A 20 4.00 11.30 1.44
CA PHE A 20 4.94 10.38 2.07
C PHE A 20 4.97 10.63 3.57
N CYS A 21 4.80 9.57 4.36
CA CYS A 21 4.90 9.60 5.81
C CYS A 21 5.79 8.47 6.31
N ARG A 22 6.57 8.75 7.35
CA ARG A 22 7.41 7.77 8.02
C ARG A 22 7.29 7.91 9.54
N PRO A 23 6.33 7.22 10.17
CA PRO A 23 6.12 7.31 11.61
C PRO A 23 7.28 6.78 12.47
N MET A 24 8.09 5.84 11.94
CA MET A 24 9.20 5.24 12.70
C MET A 24 10.55 5.38 12.00
N SER A 25 11.58 5.70 12.78
CA SER A 25 12.96 5.71 12.31
C SER A 25 13.55 4.30 12.24
N ASP A 26 14.68 4.14 11.53
CA ASP A 26 15.42 2.88 11.48
C ASP A 26 15.85 2.43 12.89
N ARG A 27 16.12 3.40 13.77
CA ARG A 27 16.50 3.14 15.17
C ARG A 27 15.33 2.56 15.97
N ASP A 28 14.13 3.11 15.82
CA ASP A 28 12.95 2.63 16.56
C ASP A 28 12.63 1.19 16.16
N ILE A 29 12.65 0.92 14.86
CA ILE A 29 12.41 -0.42 14.30
C ILE A 29 13.49 -1.39 14.78
N PHE A 30 14.77 -0.99 14.75
CA PHE A 30 15.87 -1.80 15.25
C PHE A 30 15.70 -2.15 16.74
N LEU A 31 15.29 -1.19 17.57
CA LEU A 31 15.03 -1.43 18.99
C LEU A 31 13.88 -2.41 19.20
N LEU A 32 12.78 -2.25 18.46
CA LEU A 32 11.63 -3.17 18.47
C LEU A 32 12.03 -4.57 18.01
N GLN A 33 12.85 -4.70 16.97
CA GLN A 33 13.35 -5.99 16.49
C GLN A 33 14.29 -6.68 17.48
N ARG A 34 15.08 -5.92 18.26
CA ARG A 34 15.95 -6.48 19.30
C ARG A 34 15.20 -6.98 20.52
N LYS A 35 14.07 -6.34 20.85
CA LYS A 35 13.21 -6.73 21.97
C LYS A 35 11.74 -6.70 21.55
N PRO A 36 11.29 -7.69 20.75
CA PRO A 36 9.91 -7.76 20.30
C PRO A 36 8.95 -7.89 21.50
N PRO A 37 7.90 -7.06 21.59
CA PRO A 37 6.90 -7.23 22.63
C PRO A 37 6.12 -8.54 22.42
N GLN A 38 5.60 -9.11 23.53
CA GLN A 38 4.86 -10.37 23.49
C GLN A 38 3.60 -10.24 22.64
N ASN A 39 2.85 -9.16 22.82
CA ASN A 39 1.70 -8.81 22.01
C ASN A 39 2.10 -7.61 21.14
N PHE A 40 2.38 -7.86 19.87
CA PHE A 40 2.70 -6.83 18.89
C PHE A 40 1.60 -6.80 17.85
N ALA A 41 0.89 -5.68 17.75
CA ALA A 41 -0.03 -5.42 16.66
C ALA A 41 0.78 -5.00 15.44
N GLU A 42 0.37 -5.50 14.28
CA GLU A 42 0.90 -5.03 13.01
C GLU A 42 0.80 -3.51 12.90
N THR A 43 1.87 -2.87 12.41
CA THR A 43 2.00 -1.42 12.44
C THR A 43 2.67 -0.91 11.18
N VAL A 44 2.04 0.07 10.52
CA VAL A 44 2.64 0.78 9.38
C VAL A 44 3.76 1.69 9.86
N VAL A 45 4.97 1.47 9.35
CA VAL A 45 6.18 2.21 9.73
C VAL A 45 6.62 3.24 8.68
N ALA A 46 6.13 3.10 7.46
CA ALA A 46 6.20 4.11 6.41
C ALA A 46 5.04 3.90 5.42
N SER A 47 4.55 4.98 4.82
CA SER A 47 3.50 4.95 3.80
C SER A 47 3.81 5.97 2.72
N LEU A 48 3.62 5.59 1.47
CA LEU A 48 3.72 6.46 0.30
C LEU A 48 2.43 6.32 -0.52
N THR A 49 1.65 7.38 -0.56
CA THR A 49 0.47 7.51 -1.42
C THR A 49 0.85 8.31 -2.67
N VAL A 50 0.51 7.77 -3.85
CA VAL A 50 0.74 8.37 -5.17
C VAL A 50 -0.56 8.28 -5.97
N GLY A 51 -1.46 9.24 -5.74
CA GLY A 51 -2.74 9.32 -6.41
C GLY A 51 -3.67 8.16 -6.04
N CYS A 52 -3.96 7.27 -6.98
CA CYS A 52 -4.85 6.11 -6.80
C CYS A 52 -4.13 4.85 -6.32
N VAL A 53 -2.81 4.91 -6.09
CA VAL A 53 -2.00 3.77 -5.63
C VAL A 53 -1.22 4.17 -4.38
N LYS A 54 -1.05 3.24 -3.45
CA LYS A 54 -0.33 3.44 -2.20
C LYS A 54 0.55 2.23 -1.92
N ILE A 55 1.72 2.44 -1.31
CA ILE A 55 2.56 1.39 -0.76
C ILE A 55 2.85 1.68 0.71
N GLU A 56 2.66 0.67 1.55
CA GLU A 56 2.93 0.74 2.98
C GLU A 56 4.02 -0.25 3.35
N ALA A 57 4.96 0.18 4.17
CA ALA A 57 5.91 -0.69 4.84
C ALA A 57 5.34 -1.04 6.20
N THR A 58 5.08 -2.32 6.42
CA THR A 58 4.39 -2.80 7.59
C THR A 58 5.31 -3.67 8.43
N LEU A 59 5.45 -3.31 9.71
CA LEU A 59 6.14 -4.12 10.70
C LEU A 59 5.12 -5.08 11.31
N PHE A 60 5.42 -6.37 11.29
CA PHE A 60 4.54 -7.41 11.81
C PHE A 60 5.35 -8.45 12.59
N LYS A 61 4.65 -9.22 13.43
CA LYS A 61 5.28 -10.29 14.22
C LYS A 61 5.18 -11.61 13.49
N ASN A 62 6.34 -12.20 13.19
CA ASN A 62 6.46 -13.55 12.66
C ASN A 62 7.15 -14.44 13.71
N LYS A 63 6.36 -15.30 14.36
CA LYS A 63 6.79 -16.12 15.50
C LYS A 63 7.36 -15.21 16.61
N GLU A 64 8.66 -15.31 16.89
CA GLU A 64 9.34 -14.56 17.94
C GLU A 64 10.07 -13.31 17.43
N LYS A 65 10.03 -13.03 16.13
CA LYS A 65 10.75 -11.92 15.50
C LYS A 65 9.78 -10.92 14.88
N LEU A 66 10.21 -9.67 14.78
CA LEU A 66 9.51 -8.67 13.96
C LEU A 66 10.15 -8.60 12.58
N SER A 67 9.30 -8.61 11.55
CA SER A 67 9.66 -8.59 10.15
C SER A 67 8.96 -7.44 9.45
N LEU A 68 9.54 -6.96 8.35
CA LEU A 68 8.96 -5.93 7.50
C LEU A 68 8.47 -6.55 6.20
N CYS A 69 7.30 -6.14 5.72
CA CYS A 69 6.81 -6.38 4.38
C CYS A 69 6.36 -5.06 3.74
N TYR A 70 6.16 -5.10 2.42
CA TYR A 70 5.39 -4.08 1.73
C TYR A 70 4.00 -4.60 1.42
N ASP A 71 3.02 -3.72 1.51
CA ASP A 71 1.67 -3.94 0.99
C ASP A 71 1.34 -2.81 0.03
N VAL A 72 0.86 -3.16 -1.17
CA VAL A 72 0.42 -2.23 -2.19
C VAL A 72 -1.09 -2.21 -2.21
N PHE A 73 -1.64 -1.01 -2.25
CA PHE A 73 -3.06 -0.74 -2.25
C PHE A 73 -3.45 0.08 -3.46
N VAL A 74 -4.67 -0.14 -3.91
CA VAL A 74 -5.30 0.61 -5.01
C VAL A 74 -6.66 1.12 -4.56
N LYS A 75 -7.14 2.17 -5.22
CA LYS A 75 -8.54 2.59 -5.10
C LYS A 75 -9.41 1.91 -6.15
N ASP A 76 -10.68 1.68 -5.81
CA ASP A 76 -11.72 1.28 -6.76
C ASP A 76 -12.19 2.45 -7.63
N THR A 77 -12.23 3.67 -7.06
CA THR A 77 -12.45 4.92 -7.79
C THR A 77 -11.48 6.02 -7.29
N PRO A 78 -11.09 7.00 -8.13
CA PRO A 78 -10.09 8.00 -7.74
C PRO A 78 -10.45 8.81 -6.48
N ASP A 79 -11.74 8.99 -6.24
CA ASP A 79 -12.31 9.76 -5.14
C ASP A 79 -12.76 8.89 -3.96
N SER A 80 -12.54 7.58 -4.00
CA SER A 80 -12.83 6.67 -2.89
C SER A 80 -11.96 6.99 -1.67
N ASP A 81 -12.54 6.93 -0.48
CA ASP A 81 -11.81 7.04 0.79
C ASP A 81 -11.15 5.71 1.18
N GLU A 82 -11.64 4.60 0.63
CA GLU A 82 -11.22 3.25 0.97
C GLU A 82 -10.06 2.76 0.08
N TRP A 83 -9.23 1.89 0.66
CA TRP A 83 -8.08 1.28 0.00
C TRP A 83 -8.22 -0.23 -0.05
N ILE A 84 -7.96 -0.82 -1.21
CA ILE A 84 -8.03 -2.27 -1.42
C ILE A 84 -6.61 -2.80 -1.51
N CYS A 85 -6.28 -3.80 -0.68
CA CYS A 85 -4.99 -4.50 -0.79
C CYS A 85 -4.92 -5.23 -2.14
N TYR A 86 -3.92 -4.90 -2.93
CA TYR A 86 -3.70 -5.42 -4.28
C TYR A 86 -2.67 -6.54 -4.28
N GLU A 87 -1.51 -6.30 -3.67
CA GLU A 87 -0.38 -7.23 -3.64
C GLU A 87 0.53 -6.96 -2.43
N THR A 88 1.25 -7.99 -1.97
CA THR A 88 2.33 -7.89 -0.97
C THR A 88 3.66 -8.27 -1.64
N PRO A 89 4.43 -7.30 -2.18
CA PRO A 89 5.67 -7.58 -2.90
C PRO A 89 6.74 -8.24 -2.02
N THR A 90 7.54 -9.13 -2.61
CA THR A 90 8.64 -9.81 -1.90
C THR A 90 9.94 -8.99 -1.84
N ASP A 91 9.91 -7.73 -2.28
CA ASP A 91 11.05 -6.82 -2.27
C ASP A 91 11.60 -6.61 -0.86
N THR A 92 12.91 -6.36 -0.80
CA THR A 92 13.53 -5.95 0.47
C THR A 92 13.01 -4.57 0.86
N VAL A 93 12.39 -4.50 2.04
CA VAL A 93 11.79 -3.26 2.55
C VAL A 93 12.86 -2.21 2.86
N LYS A 94 12.67 -1.01 2.31
CA LYS A 94 13.50 0.18 2.50
C LYS A 94 12.61 1.40 2.69
N LEU A 95 12.73 2.05 3.84
CA LEU A 95 11.77 3.06 4.29
C LEU A 95 11.98 4.47 3.71
N LYS A 96 12.78 4.59 2.64
CA LYS A 96 13.05 5.88 1.99
C LYS A 96 12.02 6.10 0.89
N GLU A 97 11.47 7.30 0.81
CA GLU A 97 10.52 7.73 -0.23
C GLU A 97 10.95 7.28 -1.63
N THR A 98 12.22 7.49 -1.99
CA THR A 98 12.77 7.10 -3.29
C THR A 98 12.75 5.59 -3.55
N GLU A 99 13.02 4.78 -2.52
CA GLU A 99 13.08 3.33 -2.67
C GLU A 99 11.66 2.74 -2.72
N MET A 100 10.75 3.27 -1.89
CA MET A 100 9.34 2.90 -1.92
C MET A 100 8.71 3.28 -3.27
N LEU A 101 9.01 4.48 -3.79
CA LEU A 101 8.54 4.88 -5.12
C LEU A 101 9.12 3.99 -6.22
N PHE A 102 10.38 3.58 -6.12
CA PHE A 102 10.97 2.69 -7.12
C PHE A 102 10.24 1.34 -7.21
N VAL A 103 9.90 0.75 -6.06
CA VAL A 103 9.10 -0.49 -6.00
C VAL A 103 7.69 -0.23 -6.55
N LEU A 104 7.06 0.88 -6.15
CA LEU A 104 5.72 1.22 -6.60
C LEU A 104 5.65 1.47 -8.12
N ASP A 105 6.60 2.23 -8.69
CA ASP A 105 6.68 2.49 -10.13
C ASP A 105 6.82 1.18 -10.93
N ARG A 106 7.60 0.22 -10.41
CA ARG A 106 7.73 -1.10 -11.03
C ARG A 106 6.39 -1.83 -11.05
N ILE A 107 5.72 -1.92 -9.91
CA ILE A 107 4.44 -2.65 -9.77
C ILE A 107 3.35 -2.00 -10.65
N VAL A 108 3.30 -0.67 -10.66
CA VAL A 108 2.37 0.07 -11.52
C VAL A 108 2.62 -0.24 -12.98
N SER A 109 3.88 -0.23 -13.41
CA SER A 109 4.25 -0.54 -14.79
C SER A 109 4.00 -2.01 -15.17
N GLU A 110 4.31 -2.96 -14.30
CA GLU A 110 4.19 -4.39 -14.56
C GLU A 110 2.73 -4.85 -14.63
N ASN A 111 1.85 -4.20 -13.86
CA ASN A 111 0.44 -4.58 -13.74
C ASN A 111 -0.53 -3.66 -14.49
N GLY A 112 -0.03 -2.66 -15.22
CA GLY A 112 -0.88 -1.72 -15.95
C GLY A 112 -1.77 -0.86 -15.05
N LEU A 113 -1.33 -0.59 -13.82
CA LEU A 113 -2.03 0.33 -12.92
C LEU A 113 -1.80 1.78 -13.34
N SER A 114 -2.55 2.70 -12.75
CA SER A 114 -2.40 4.13 -12.99
C SER A 114 -2.42 4.90 -11.68
N TYR A 115 -1.54 5.91 -11.57
CA TYR A 115 -1.57 6.83 -10.43
C TYR A 115 -2.75 7.80 -10.50
N THR A 116 -3.33 8.05 -11.67
CA THR A 116 -4.41 9.05 -11.85
C THR A 116 -5.78 8.44 -12.11
N GLU A 117 -5.83 7.17 -12.50
CA GLU A 117 -7.05 6.50 -12.93
C GLU A 117 -7.18 5.14 -12.21
N CYS A 118 -8.43 4.69 -12.02
CA CYS A 118 -8.71 3.35 -11.54
C CYS A 118 -8.97 2.44 -12.74
N CYS A 119 -8.14 1.40 -12.91
CA CYS A 119 -8.18 0.51 -14.07
C CYS A 119 -9.11 -0.71 -13.87
N PHE A 120 -9.85 -0.77 -12.77
CA PHE A 120 -10.69 -1.93 -12.43
C PHE A 120 -12.12 -1.73 -12.94
N GLU A 121 -12.65 -2.75 -13.60
CA GLU A 121 -14.05 -2.77 -14.01
C GLU A 121 -14.95 -2.82 -12.77
N LYS A 122 -15.92 -1.91 -12.71
CA LYS A 122 -16.92 -1.93 -11.66
C LYS A 122 -17.90 -3.07 -11.93
N LEU A 123 -17.94 -4.05 -11.03
CA LEU A 123 -18.95 -5.10 -11.08
C LEU A 123 -20.27 -4.58 -10.51
N ASP A 124 -21.29 -4.45 -11.36
CA ASP A 124 -22.65 -4.24 -10.88
C ASP A 124 -23.13 -5.54 -10.22
N GLY A 125 -23.26 -5.51 -8.90
CA GLY A 125 -23.70 -6.68 -8.12
C GLY A 125 -25.03 -7.22 -8.63
N LYS A 126 -25.13 -8.55 -8.80
CA LYS A 126 -26.41 -9.20 -9.07
C LYS A 126 -27.30 -9.11 -7.83
N VAL A 127 -28.48 -8.51 -7.99
CA VAL A 127 -29.55 -8.61 -6.99
C VAL A 127 -30.01 -10.07 -6.96
N ILE A 128 -29.63 -10.80 -5.93
CA ILE A 128 -30.16 -12.14 -5.68
C ILE A 128 -31.49 -11.94 -4.95
N SER A 129 -32.61 -12.08 -5.67
CA SER A 129 -33.91 -12.20 -5.02
C SER A 129 -33.92 -13.49 -4.19
N PRO A 130 -34.48 -13.46 -2.97
CA PRO A 130 -34.66 -14.68 -2.18
C PRO A 130 -35.46 -15.67 -3.01
N VAL A 131 -34.92 -16.87 -3.23
CA VAL A 131 -35.72 -17.97 -3.78
C VAL A 131 -36.65 -18.43 -2.68
N ASP A 132 -37.94 -18.15 -2.81
CA ASP A 132 -38.98 -18.72 -1.95
C ASP A 132 -38.86 -20.25 -2.02
N LYS A 133 -38.30 -20.85 -0.96
CA LYS A 133 -38.40 -22.28 -0.73
C LYS A 133 -39.82 -22.57 -0.22
N THR A 134 -40.76 -22.67 -1.15
CA THR A 134 -42.06 -23.28 -0.89
C THR A 134 -42.39 -24.28 -2.00
N SER A 135 -42.82 -25.47 -1.56
CA SER A 135 -43.35 -26.63 -2.33
C SER A 135 -42.30 -27.41 -3.15
N GLU A 136 -42.10 -28.72 -3.02
CA GLU A 136 -42.91 -29.85 -2.51
C GLU A 136 -42.07 -30.84 -1.68
#